data_AF-A0A1M4WCW9-F1
#
_entry.id   AF-A0A1M4WCW9-F1
#
_cell.length_a   1.000
_cell.length_b   1.000
_cell.length_c   1.000
_cell.angle_alpha   90.00
_cell.angle_beta   90.00
_cell.angle_gamma   90.00
#
_symmetry.space_group_name_H-M   'P 1'
#
loop_
_entity.id
_entity.type
_entity.pdbx_description
1 polymer ?
#
loop_
_entity_poly.entity_id
_entity_poly.type
_entity_poly.pdbx_seq_one_letter_code
_entity_poly.pdbx_strand_id
1 'polypeptide(L)'
;MRVFTHGSNVNFQESAREMLLPDLARYIHSFSFDAQANLFGTISLEREEIRVYGHAVAMDIDEQAEQFRFVYQLPETGEKQVLTYLLDHFQISHEAVFDVIENEQSVRYQAVYFTFEHSEEEETYFLAATQPVSEPLAYVAEFWRVTEAIGRDIDFAISGCSAFDLNRKLRAERDSSVN
;
A
#
# COMPACT_ATOMS: atom_id res chain seq x y z
N MET A 1 8.03 -18.97 15.32
CA MET A 1 8.72 -19.20 14.03
C MET A 1 9.82 -18.15 13.89
N ARG A 2 11.04 -18.51 13.51
CA ARG A 2 12.17 -17.57 13.39
C ARG A 2 12.17 -16.95 12.00
N VAL A 3 11.82 -15.67 11.90
CA VAL A 3 11.95 -14.88 10.67
C VAL A 3 13.44 -14.55 10.51
N PHE A 4 14.07 -15.10 9.48
CA PHE A 4 15.43 -14.74 9.11
C PHE A 4 15.36 -13.67 8.03
N THR A 5 15.65 -12.43 8.41
CA THR A 5 15.97 -11.33 7.49
C THR A 5 17.35 -11.58 6.90
N HIS A 6 17.41 -12.29 5.78
CA HIS A 6 18.52 -12.22 4.81
C HIS A 6 17.86 -11.76 3.51
N GLY A 7 17.64 -10.47 3.31
CA GLY A 7 18.73 -9.56 2.99
C GLY A 7 18.83 -9.40 1.47
N SER A 8 17.76 -8.85 0.86
CA SER A 8 17.98 -7.73 -0.06
C SER A 8 17.77 -6.44 0.73
N ASN A 9 18.71 -6.16 1.64
CA ASN A 9 18.82 -4.89 2.39
C ASN A 9 19.27 -3.73 1.48
N VAL A 10 18.88 -3.74 0.21
CA VAL A 10 19.34 -2.74 -0.76
C VAL A 10 18.27 -1.68 -1.01
N ASN A 11 16.97 -1.99 -0.85
CA ASN A 11 15.91 -1.09 -1.30
C ASN A 11 14.70 -1.03 -0.35
N PHE A 12 14.90 -0.65 0.92
CA PHE A 12 13.76 -0.29 1.80
C PHE A 12 12.89 0.83 1.20
N GLN A 13 13.47 1.66 0.32
CA GLN A 13 12.76 2.69 -0.45
C GLN A 13 11.95 2.14 -1.65
N GLU A 14 12.11 0.88 -2.05
CA GLU A 14 11.31 0.26 -3.15
C GLU A 14 10.22 -0.70 -2.64
N SER A 15 10.29 -1.16 -1.39
CA SER A 15 9.32 -2.11 -0.82
C SER A 15 8.04 -1.46 -0.31
N ALA A 16 8.09 -0.17 0.03
CA ALA A 16 6.93 0.63 0.37
C ALA A 16 7.03 1.96 -0.38
N ARG A 17 5.98 2.33 -1.12
CA ARG A 17 5.89 3.64 -1.76
C ARG A 17 4.59 4.33 -1.40
N GLU A 18 4.70 5.61 -1.08
CA GLU A 18 3.54 6.49 -1.08
C GLU A 18 3.03 6.64 -2.52
N MET A 19 1.72 6.51 -2.70
CA MET A 19 1.08 6.79 -3.99
C MET A 19 0.25 8.06 -3.86
N LEU A 20 0.60 9.05 -4.70
CA LEU A 20 -0.23 10.22 -4.92
C LEU A 20 -1.51 9.83 -5.66
N LEU A 21 -2.54 10.65 -5.56
CA LEU A 21 -3.87 10.33 -6.11
C LEU A 21 -3.87 9.89 -7.59
N PRO A 22 -3.12 10.51 -8.52
CA PRO A 22 -3.07 10.06 -9.92
C PRO A 22 -2.40 8.69 -10.10
N ASP A 23 -1.40 8.38 -9.27
CA ASP A 23 -0.74 7.07 -9.29
C ASP A 23 -1.67 5.99 -8.75
N LEU A 24 -2.41 6.33 -7.70
CA LEU A 24 -3.40 5.46 -7.09
C LEU A 24 -4.57 5.17 -8.03
N ALA A 25 -5.09 6.17 -8.73
CA ALA A 25 -6.14 5.97 -9.73
C ALA A 25 -5.68 5.02 -10.85
N ARG A 26 -4.44 5.20 -11.32
CA ARG A 26 -3.83 4.27 -12.32
C ARG A 26 -3.67 2.86 -11.75
N TYR A 27 -3.22 2.74 -10.51
CA TYR A 27 -3.11 1.44 -9.84
C TYR A 27 -4.46 0.74 -9.80
N ILE A 28 -5.51 1.41 -9.31
CA ILE A 28 -6.87 0.87 -9.22
C ILE A 28 -7.38 0.42 -10.58
N HIS A 29 -7.18 1.22 -11.63
CA HIS A 29 -7.59 0.85 -12.99
C HIS A 29 -6.84 -0.38 -13.54
N SER A 30 -5.58 -0.57 -13.13
CA SER A 30 -4.79 -1.74 -13.52
C SER A 30 -5.05 -2.97 -12.65
N PHE A 31 -5.69 -2.79 -11.50
CA PHE A 31 -5.88 -3.83 -10.51
C PHE A 31 -6.99 -4.80 -10.91
N SER A 32 -6.68 -6.09 -10.91
CA SER A 32 -7.66 -7.12 -11.22
C SER A 32 -8.48 -7.46 -9.98
N PHE A 33 -9.70 -6.94 -9.93
CA PHE A 33 -10.69 -7.33 -8.94
C PHE A 33 -11.33 -8.66 -9.32
N ASP A 34 -10.65 -9.78 -9.04
CA ASP A 34 -11.28 -11.09 -9.07
C ASP A 34 -12.02 -11.33 -7.74
N ALA A 35 -13.26 -11.79 -7.85
CA ALA A 35 -14.09 -12.06 -6.69
C ALA A 35 -13.46 -13.24 -5.92
N GLN A 36 -13.18 -13.05 -4.64
CA GLN A 36 -12.44 -13.96 -3.73
C GLN A 36 -10.91 -13.86 -3.75
N ALA A 37 -10.30 -13.08 -4.64
CA ALA A 37 -8.84 -12.95 -4.68
C ALA A 37 -8.29 -11.87 -3.75
N ASN A 38 -9.11 -10.91 -3.33
CA ASN A 38 -8.62 -9.69 -2.69
C ASN A 38 -9.36 -9.41 -1.39
N LEU A 39 -8.70 -9.57 -0.24
CA LEU A 39 -9.20 -9.18 1.07
C LEU A 39 -9.30 -7.66 1.17
N PHE A 40 -10.39 -7.21 1.80
CA PHE A 40 -10.64 -5.82 2.11
C PHE A 40 -11.05 -5.66 3.56
N GLY A 41 -10.51 -4.64 4.22
CA GLY A 41 -10.74 -4.41 5.64
C GLY A 41 -10.02 -3.18 6.17
N THR A 42 -9.99 -3.04 7.49
CA THR A 42 -9.28 -1.96 8.20
C THR A 42 -8.23 -2.52 9.14
N ILE A 43 -7.22 -1.69 9.41
CA ILE A 43 -6.12 -1.99 10.33
C ILE A 43 -5.84 -0.78 11.22
N SER A 44 -5.66 -1.03 12.51
CA SER A 44 -5.22 -0.03 13.49
C SER A 44 -4.18 -0.67 14.41
N LEU A 45 -2.95 -0.16 14.39
CA LEU A 45 -1.90 -0.63 15.29
C LEU A 45 -2.10 -0.11 16.71
N GLU A 46 -2.64 1.10 16.87
CA GLU A 46 -2.99 1.66 18.17
C GLU A 46 -4.02 0.80 18.92
N ARG A 47 -4.98 0.25 18.18
CA ARG A 47 -6.01 -0.65 18.72
C ARG A 47 -5.62 -2.12 18.66
N GLU A 48 -4.43 -2.43 18.13
CA GLU A 48 -3.95 -3.79 17.83
C GLU A 48 -5.00 -4.65 17.09
N GLU A 49 -5.70 -4.04 16.13
CA GLU A 49 -6.89 -4.61 15.52
C GLU A 49 -6.80 -4.66 13.99
N ILE A 50 -7.18 -5.81 13.42
CA ILE A 50 -7.45 -5.97 11.99
C ILE A 50 -8.89 -6.45 11.84
N ARG A 51 -9.69 -5.71 11.06
CA ARG A 51 -11.06 -6.08 10.73
C ARG A 51 -11.16 -6.41 9.25
N VAL A 52 -11.70 -7.57 8.91
CA VAL A 52 -11.94 -7.96 7.52
C VAL A 52 -13.41 -7.77 7.19
N TYR A 53 -13.72 -6.96 6.18
CA TYR A 53 -15.08 -6.74 5.72
C TYR A 53 -15.51 -7.76 4.67
N GLY A 54 -14.58 -8.22 3.83
CA GLY A 54 -14.84 -9.23 2.83
C GLY A 54 -13.86 -9.17 1.68
N HIS A 55 -14.35 -9.38 0.46
CA HIS A 55 -13.52 -9.35 -0.73
C HIS A 55 -13.78 -8.10 -1.57
N ALA A 56 -12.75 -7.34 -1.92
CA ALA A 56 -12.90 -6.21 -2.84
C ALA A 56 -13.29 -6.71 -4.22
N VAL A 57 -14.34 -6.11 -4.80
CA VAL A 57 -14.84 -6.42 -6.14
C VAL A 57 -14.75 -5.22 -7.08
N ALA A 58 -14.64 -4.01 -6.56
CA ALA A 58 -14.31 -2.82 -7.33
C ALA A 58 -13.81 -1.71 -6.39
N MET A 59 -12.97 -0.83 -6.93
CA MET A 59 -12.64 0.45 -6.35
C MET A 59 -12.66 1.52 -7.44
N ASP A 60 -13.01 2.74 -7.08
CA ASP A 60 -13.13 3.84 -8.03
C ASP A 60 -12.82 5.18 -7.35
N ILE A 61 -12.18 6.08 -8.10
CA ILE A 61 -11.91 7.45 -7.68
C ILE A 61 -12.56 8.35 -8.72
N ASP A 62 -13.66 9.00 -8.32
CA ASP A 62 -14.38 9.96 -9.15
C ASP A 62 -13.96 11.37 -8.75
N GLU A 63 -13.00 11.93 -9.48
CA GLU A 63 -12.51 13.30 -9.27
C GLU A 63 -13.59 14.36 -9.55
N GLN A 64 -14.60 14.07 -10.38
CA GLN A 64 -15.67 15.03 -10.69
C GLN A 64 -16.71 15.09 -9.57
N ALA A 65 -17.01 13.93 -8.96
CA ALA A 65 -17.92 13.82 -7.83
C ALA A 65 -17.20 13.98 -6.47
N GLU A 66 -15.87 14.16 -6.46
CA GLU A 66 -15.02 14.24 -5.28
C GLU A 66 -15.20 13.04 -4.33
N GLN A 67 -15.25 11.84 -4.91
CA GLN A 67 -15.58 10.60 -4.19
C GLN A 67 -14.56 9.49 -4.40
N PHE A 68 -14.26 8.80 -3.31
CA PHE A 68 -13.57 7.52 -3.33
C PHE A 68 -14.57 6.42 -2.96
N ARG A 69 -14.78 5.45 -3.86
CA ARG A 69 -15.72 4.35 -3.65
C ARG A 69 -15.01 3.00 -3.55
N PHE A 70 -15.42 2.23 -2.54
CA PHE A 70 -15.06 0.83 -2.38
C PHE A 70 -16.30 -0.03 -2.51
N VAL A 71 -16.22 -1.09 -3.32
CA VAL A 71 -17.27 -2.12 -3.40
C VAL A 71 -16.65 -3.44 -2.95
N TYR A 72 -17.25 -4.05 -1.93
CA TYR A 72 -16.79 -5.33 -1.40
C TYR A 72 -17.95 -6.31 -1.24
N GLN A 73 -17.62 -7.59 -1.24
CA GLN A 73 -18.56 -8.69 -1.12
C GLN A 73 -18.39 -9.38 0.23
N LEU A 74 -19.49 -9.50 0.98
CA LEU A 74 -19.53 -10.19 2.27
C LEU A 74 -19.31 -11.70 2.08
N PRO A 75 -18.40 -12.34 2.85
CA PRO A 75 -18.13 -13.77 2.71
C PRO A 75 -19.33 -14.67 3.02
N GLU A 76 -20.15 -14.28 3.99
CA GLU A 76 -21.26 -15.11 4.49
C GLU A 76 -22.48 -15.10 3.57
N THR A 77 -22.85 -13.92 3.07
CA THR A 77 -24.09 -13.72 2.29
C THR A 77 -23.83 -13.59 0.81
N GLY A 78 -22.60 -13.28 0.40
CA GLY A 78 -22.26 -12.92 -0.98
C GLY A 78 -22.85 -11.56 -1.41
N GLU A 79 -23.43 -10.79 -0.49
CA GLU A 79 -23.99 -9.47 -0.77
C GLU A 79 -22.88 -8.43 -1.01
N LYS A 80 -23.11 -7.52 -1.96
CA LYS A 80 -22.20 -6.41 -2.23
C LYS A 80 -22.57 -5.21 -1.38
N GLN A 81 -21.58 -4.65 -0.69
CA GLN A 81 -21.67 -3.43 0.09
C GLN A 81 -20.81 -2.35 -0.56
N VAL A 82 -21.17 -1.09 -0.33
CA VAL A 82 -20.50 0.08 -0.89
C VAL A 82 -20.11 1.02 0.25
N LEU A 83 -18.83 1.37 0.32
CA LEU A 83 -18.34 2.48 1.14
C LEU A 83 -17.96 3.63 0.22
N THR A 84 -18.32 4.84 0.62
CA THR A 84 -18.00 6.05 -0.13
C THR A 84 -17.42 7.08 0.83
N TYR A 85 -16.24 7.59 0.49
CA TYR A 85 -15.55 8.65 1.21
C TYR A 85 -15.48 9.89 0.33
N LEU A 86 -15.48 11.06 0.94
CA LEU A 86 -15.10 12.29 0.26
C LEU A 86 -13.61 12.24 -0.03
N LEU A 87 -13.23 12.69 -1.22
CA LEU A 87 -11.84 12.71 -1.65
C LEU A 87 -10.99 13.63 -0.77
N ASP A 88 -11.57 14.72 -0.26
CA ASP A 88 -10.92 15.64 0.68
C ASP A 88 -10.52 14.99 2.02
N HIS A 89 -11.10 13.84 2.36
CA HIS A 89 -10.73 13.09 3.56
C HIS A 89 -9.59 12.11 3.30
N PHE A 90 -9.21 11.87 2.03
CA PHE A 90 -8.11 10.99 1.70
C PHE A 90 -6.79 11.65 2.07
N GLN A 91 -6.04 11.01 2.97
CA GLN A 91 -4.76 11.54 3.46
C GLN A 91 -3.61 10.98 2.65
N ILE A 92 -3.50 9.65 2.61
CA ILE A 92 -2.34 8.98 2.04
C ILE A 92 -2.70 7.57 1.59
N SER A 93 -1.97 7.06 0.59
CA SER A 93 -1.98 5.64 0.27
C SER A 93 -0.57 5.10 0.16
N HIS A 94 -0.42 3.83 0.54
CA HIS A 94 0.85 3.15 0.48
C HIS A 94 0.70 1.83 -0.25
N GLU A 95 1.61 1.57 -1.19
CA GLU A 95 1.79 0.24 -1.76
C GLU A 95 2.97 -0.44 -1.09
N ALA A 96 2.74 -1.63 -0.55
CA ALA A 96 3.71 -2.44 0.13
C ALA A 96 3.91 -3.75 -0.64
N VAL A 97 5.12 -4.00 -1.10
CA VAL A 97 5.47 -5.16 -1.92
C VAL A 97 6.73 -5.82 -1.39
N PHE A 98 6.61 -7.09 -1.02
CA PHE A 98 7.69 -7.85 -0.41
C PHE A 98 7.82 -9.24 -1.02
N ASP A 99 9.04 -9.73 -1.09
CA ASP A 99 9.31 -11.14 -1.35
C ASP A 99 9.22 -11.91 -0.03
N VAL A 100 8.28 -12.83 0.05
CA VAL A 100 8.07 -13.70 1.21
C VAL A 100 8.44 -15.13 0.88
N ILE A 101 9.01 -15.85 1.85
CA ILE A 101 9.43 -17.24 1.66
C ILE A 101 8.32 -18.15 2.19
N GLU A 102 7.64 -18.82 1.28
CA GLU A 102 6.55 -19.74 1.58
C GLU A 102 6.87 -21.12 1.00
N ASN A 103 6.89 -22.17 1.84
CA ASN A 103 7.22 -23.54 1.42
C ASN A 103 8.52 -23.64 0.61
N GLU A 104 9.59 -22.97 1.07
CA GLU A 104 10.90 -22.89 0.40
C GLU A 104 10.90 -22.18 -0.97
N GLN A 105 9.81 -21.51 -1.33
CA GLN A 105 9.69 -20.70 -2.54
C GLN A 105 9.57 -19.21 -2.20
N SER A 106 10.29 -18.37 -2.94
CA SER A 106 10.12 -16.92 -2.86
C SER A 106 8.90 -16.51 -3.68
N VAL A 107 7.91 -15.92 -3.03
CA VAL A 107 6.70 -15.40 -3.68
C VAL A 107 6.58 -13.91 -3.40
N ARG A 108 6.26 -13.15 -4.44
CA ARG A 108 6.04 -11.71 -4.31
C ARG A 108 4.62 -11.48 -3.80
N TYR A 109 4.50 -10.83 -2.65
CA TYR A 109 3.22 -10.51 -2.01
C TYR A 109 3.05 -9.00 -1.91
N GLN A 110 1.81 -8.55 -2.12
CA GLN A 110 1.47 -7.14 -2.20
C GLN A 110 0.25 -6.83 -1.34
N ALA A 111 0.34 -5.72 -0.60
CA ALA A 111 -0.76 -5.09 0.09
C ALA A 111 -0.78 -3.59 -0.24
N VAL A 112 -1.97 -3.01 -0.32
CA VAL A 112 -2.15 -1.57 -0.48
C VAL A 112 -2.97 -1.03 0.66
N TYR A 113 -2.54 0.10 1.21
CA TYR A 113 -3.16 0.77 2.34
C TYR A 113 -3.69 2.14 1.91
N PHE A 114 -4.84 2.52 2.45
CA PHE A 114 -5.50 3.81 2.17
C PHE A 114 -5.94 4.40 3.50
N THR A 115 -5.46 5.59 3.83
CA THR A 115 -5.78 6.24 5.10
C THR A 115 -6.69 7.43 4.82
N PHE A 116 -7.81 7.48 5.53
CA PHE A 116 -8.75 8.59 5.50
C PHE A 116 -8.83 9.24 6.87
N GLU A 117 -9.02 10.56 6.91
CA GLU A 117 -9.34 11.28 8.13
C GLU A 117 -10.86 11.33 8.30
N HIS A 118 -11.37 10.79 9.41
CA HIS A 118 -12.78 10.84 9.75
C HIS A 118 -12.97 11.31 11.19
N SER A 119 -13.57 12.49 11.37
CA SER A 119 -13.99 12.99 12.69
C SER A 119 -12.89 12.93 13.76
N GLU A 120 -11.70 13.46 13.43
CA GLU A 120 -10.51 13.51 14.31
C GLU A 120 -9.78 12.17 14.52
N GLU A 121 -10.25 11.06 13.92
CA GLU A 121 -9.53 9.79 13.89
C GLU A 121 -9.12 9.41 12.47
N GLU A 122 -7.94 8.83 12.31
CA GLU A 122 -7.51 8.24 11.04
C GLU A 122 -7.99 6.79 10.95
N GLU A 123 -8.58 6.43 9.82
CA GLU A 123 -8.96 5.08 9.50
C GLU A 123 -8.15 4.58 8.31
N THR A 124 -7.40 3.49 8.52
CA THR A 124 -6.59 2.88 7.46
C THR A 124 -7.25 1.61 6.97
N TYR A 125 -7.57 1.62 5.69
CA TYR A 125 -8.06 0.49 4.91
C TYR A 125 -6.90 -0.28 4.31
N PHE A 126 -7.07 -1.59 4.13
CA PHE A 126 -6.14 -2.41 3.37
C PHE A 126 -6.84 -3.19 2.25
N LEU A 127 -6.09 -3.43 1.19
CA LEU A 127 -6.39 -4.33 0.09
C LEU A 127 -5.21 -5.30 -0.06
N ALA A 128 -5.46 -6.59 0.06
CA ALA A 128 -4.39 -7.59 -0.01
C ALA A 128 -4.86 -8.88 -0.67
N ALA A 129 -3.98 -9.55 -1.41
CA ALA A 129 -4.37 -10.79 -2.07
C ALA A 129 -4.56 -11.95 -1.06
N THR A 130 -5.51 -12.85 -1.32
CA THR A 130 -5.72 -14.07 -0.50
C THR A 130 -4.66 -15.15 -0.78
N GLN A 131 -3.95 -15.02 -1.90
CA GLN A 131 -2.86 -15.88 -2.37
C GLN A 131 -1.70 -15.00 -2.85
N PRO A 132 -0.45 -15.50 -2.95
CA PRO A 132 0.01 -16.90 -2.82
C PRO A 132 0.39 -17.34 -1.40
N VAL A 133 0.17 -16.51 -0.38
CA VAL A 133 0.60 -16.77 0.99
C VAL A 133 -0.43 -17.54 1.81
N SER A 134 0.00 -18.29 2.82
CA SER A 134 -0.92 -19.04 3.69
C SER A 134 -1.63 -18.17 4.75
N GLU A 135 -0.93 -17.15 5.25
CA GLU A 135 -1.43 -16.26 6.32
C GLU A 135 -1.46 -14.79 5.86
N PRO A 136 -2.33 -14.41 4.90
CA PRO A 136 -2.32 -13.06 4.30
C PRO A 136 -2.46 -11.94 5.33
N LEU A 137 -3.30 -12.11 6.36
CA LEU A 137 -3.50 -11.10 7.40
C LEU A 137 -2.26 -10.86 8.27
N ALA A 138 -1.44 -11.90 8.50
CA ALA A 138 -0.19 -11.74 9.24
C ALA A 138 0.78 -10.84 8.45
N TYR A 139 0.87 -11.05 7.14
CA TYR A 139 1.66 -10.21 6.25
C TYR A 139 1.12 -8.78 6.17
N VAL A 140 -0.20 -8.58 6.10
CA VAL A 140 -0.81 -7.24 6.15
C VAL A 140 -0.42 -6.49 7.43
N ALA A 141 -0.43 -7.16 8.58
CA ALA A 141 -0.06 -6.54 9.85
C ALA A 141 1.41 -6.11 9.87
N GLU A 142 2.30 -7.01 9.47
CA GLU A 142 3.74 -6.78 9.49
C GLU A 142 4.16 -5.73 8.45
N PHE A 143 3.60 -5.77 7.24
CA PHE A 143 3.89 -4.79 6.21
C PHE A 143 3.41 -3.40 6.60
N TRP A 144 2.26 -3.29 7.28
CA TRP A 144 1.76 -2.01 7.76
C TRP A 144 2.68 -1.39 8.81
N ARG A 145 3.16 -2.19 9.78
CA ARG A 145 4.16 -1.72 10.78
C ARG A 145 5.40 -1.13 10.12
N VAL A 146 5.89 -1.77 9.06
CA VAL A 146 7.06 -1.28 8.31
C VAL A 146 6.71 -0.03 7.50
N THR A 147 5.55 -0.02 6.86
CA THR A 147 5.10 1.05 5.97
C THR A 147 4.76 2.33 6.73
N GLU A 148 4.08 2.24 7.87
CA GLU A 148 3.77 3.39 8.73
C GLU A 148 5.05 4.06 9.23
N ALA A 149 6.03 3.26 9.67
CA ALA A 149 7.32 3.77 10.14
C ALA A 149 8.12 4.48 9.04
N ILE A 150 7.96 4.10 7.77
CA ILE A 150 8.68 4.70 6.63
C ILE A 150 7.92 5.88 6.03
N GLY A 151 6.59 5.79 5.92
CA GLY A 151 5.74 6.80 5.28
C GLY A 151 5.57 8.08 6.08
N ARG A 152 5.67 8.01 7.42
CA ARG A 152 5.48 9.18 8.31
C ARG A 152 6.77 9.90 8.69
N ASP A 153 7.91 9.22 8.64
CA ASP A 153 9.22 9.81 8.98
C ASP A 153 9.91 10.53 7.82
N ILE A 154 9.30 10.54 6.62
CA ILE A 154 9.85 11.22 5.45
C ILE A 154 9.01 12.45 5.13
N ASP A 155 9.38 13.58 5.73
CA ASP A 155 8.94 14.90 5.28
C ASP A 155 9.59 15.20 3.92
N PHE A 156 8.91 14.86 2.82
CA PHE A 156 9.39 15.10 1.45
C PHE A 156 9.60 16.61 1.15
N ALA A 157 9.15 17.51 2.02
CA ALA A 157 9.48 18.93 1.93
C ALA A 157 10.98 19.21 2.22
N ILE A 158 11.69 18.31 2.90
CA ILE A 158 13.09 18.52 3.30
C ILE A 158 14.08 17.78 2.39
N SER A 159 13.69 16.64 1.81
CA SER A 159 14.54 15.93 0.85
C SER A 159 14.12 16.20 -0.59
N GLY A 160 14.39 17.42 -1.06
CA GLY A 160 14.43 17.78 -2.48
C GLY A 160 15.51 17.01 -3.23
N CYS A 161 15.33 15.70 -3.38
CA CYS A 161 16.07 14.84 -4.28
C CYS A 161 15.08 14.26 -5.27
N SER A 162 14.57 15.13 -6.16
CA SER A 162 13.98 14.64 -7.40
C SER A 162 15.03 13.78 -8.11
N ALA A 163 14.64 12.68 -8.75
CA ALA A 163 15.54 11.82 -9.54
C ALA A 163 16.34 12.59 -10.63
N PHE A 164 16.00 13.86 -10.85
CA PHE A 164 16.74 14.81 -11.66
C PHE A 164 18.10 15.22 -11.05
N ASP A 165 18.24 15.30 -9.72
CA ASP A 165 19.47 15.72 -9.06
C ASP A 165 20.53 14.62 -8.99
N LEU A 166 20.12 13.35 -8.90
CA LEU A 166 21.04 12.21 -8.91
C LEU A 166 21.78 12.11 -10.25
N ASN A 167 21.06 12.33 -11.36
CA ASN A 167 21.65 12.37 -12.70
C ASN A 167 22.59 13.56 -12.90
N ARG A 168 22.35 14.68 -12.21
CA ARG A 168 23.23 15.86 -12.27
C ARG A 168 24.55 15.64 -11.54
N LYS A 169 24.51 15.00 -10.36
CA LYS A 169 25.73 14.63 -9.61
C LYS A 169 26.57 13.58 -10.34
N LEU A 170 25.94 12.55 -10.89
CA LEU A 170 26.64 11.51 -11.67
C LEU A 170 27.30 12.04 -12.95
N ARG A 171 26.74 13.09 -13.55
CA ARG A 171 27.37 13.79 -14.69
C ARG A 171 28.52 14.70 -14.26
N ALA A 172 28.37 15.42 -13.15
CA ALA A 172 29.42 16.28 -12.63
C ALA A 172 30.68 15.51 -12.22
N GLU A 173 30.52 14.30 -11.66
CA GLU A 173 31.67 13.45 -11.29
C GLU A 173 32.39 12.87 -12.52
N ARG A 174 31.65 12.54 -13.59
CA ARG A 174 32.23 12.07 -14.86
C ARG A 174 33.07 13.15 -15.54
N ASP A 175 32.65 14.41 -15.49
CA ASP A 175 33.38 15.51 -16.12
C ASP A 175 34.58 15.97 -15.27
N SER A 176 34.57 15.74 -13.96
CA SER A 176 35.73 15.99 -13.08
C SER A 176 36.84 14.93 -13.16
N SER A 177 36.56 13.79 -13.81
CA SER A 177 37.51 12.68 -13.97
C SER A 177 38.33 12.77 -15.28
N VAL A 178 38.17 13.83 -16.06
CA VAL A 178 38.78 14.01 -17.40
C VAL A 178 39.59 15.32 -17.51
N ASN A 179 40.05 15.90 -16.40
CA ASN A 179 41.07 16.96 -16.42
C ASN A 179 42.17 16.73 -15.39
#